data_AF-A0A4T0X5M1-F1
#
_entry.id   AF-A0A4T0X5M1-F1
#
_cell.length_a   1.000
_cell.length_b   1.000
_cell.length_c   1.000
_cell.angle_alpha   90.00
_cell.angle_beta   90.00
_cell.angle_gamma   90.00
#
_symmetry.space_group_name_H-M   'P 1'
#
loop_
_entity.id
_entity.type
_entity.pdbx_description
1 polymer ?
#
loop_
_entity_poly.entity_id
_entity_poly.type
_entity_poly.pdbx_seq_one_letter_code
_entity_poly.pdbx_strand_id
1 'polypeptide(L)'
;MLRLQFRHLSTTATATAATVDASRSSLYAFKKQLDEFLYFHSLSSQWKPAVYRKRNADMLTSLNALDKNHHPIVPREYPGIPSKKKLVKFISLLVNPEEISLIRQTLDGLFKVRLSKDKKLKYLDPSILNQFLYKSFQFNHDIYTKNLIWLDQIDPNDSVWSVKNTEAVAFVNAYLVKIIPKYTYAQYNEKLTYWIKKAQLDPQHSILYNAASLIAGTYGDSKTDLEAFNTAFKNLDNLTREKVYQVKPNTDYLQYDHAYSILSALKEAAEVNKELQPLVDRWSKFFTDVETIKDQPSSYESWKAAEAVRAAEAAETAKADETTESNTEASAEK
;
A
#
# COMPACT_ATOMS: atom_id res chain seq x y z
N MET A 1 -51.08 15.17 -7.12
CA MET A 1 -49.61 15.05 -7.28
C MET A 1 -48.94 15.45 -5.98
N LEU A 2 -47.82 14.80 -5.61
CA LEU A 2 -47.00 14.96 -4.40
C LEU A 2 -47.50 14.29 -3.11
N ARG A 3 -47.21 12.98 -2.98
CA ARG A 3 -46.95 12.29 -1.69
C ARG A 3 -46.48 10.86 -1.95
N LEU A 4 -45.28 10.67 -2.51
CA LEU A 4 -44.65 9.33 -2.68
C LEU A 4 -43.16 9.44 -3.06
N GLN A 5 -42.33 10.16 -2.29
CA GLN A 5 -40.86 10.20 -2.54
C GLN A 5 -39.96 10.21 -1.28
N PHE A 6 -40.45 9.85 -0.10
CA PHE A 6 -39.64 9.87 1.13
C PHE A 6 -39.40 8.52 1.81
N ARG A 7 -39.47 7.39 1.08
CA ARG A 7 -39.21 6.04 1.65
C ARG A 7 -37.98 5.30 1.12
N HIS A 8 -37.16 5.88 0.24
CA HIS A 8 -35.98 5.21 -0.31
C HIS A 8 -34.62 5.72 0.19
N LEU A 9 -34.58 6.67 1.13
CA LEU A 9 -33.31 7.22 1.65
C LEU A 9 -32.91 6.67 3.04
N SER A 10 -33.74 5.88 3.71
CA SER A 10 -33.39 5.30 5.02
C SER A 10 -32.84 3.86 4.97
N THR A 11 -32.91 3.18 3.84
CA THR A 11 -32.45 1.77 3.71
C THR A 11 -31.01 1.62 3.24
N THR A 12 -30.41 2.66 2.66
CA THR A 12 -28.99 2.64 2.23
C THR A 12 -28.02 2.95 3.36
N ALA A 13 -28.40 3.76 4.35
CA ALA A 13 -27.54 4.10 5.49
C ALA A 13 -27.35 2.93 6.48
N THR A 14 -28.33 2.04 6.61
CA THR A 14 -28.25 0.88 7.52
C THR A 14 -27.44 -0.28 6.91
N ALA A 15 -27.45 -0.41 5.58
CA ALA A 15 -26.67 -1.44 4.88
C ALA A 15 -25.17 -1.13 4.87
N THR A 16 -24.77 0.15 4.79
CA THR A 16 -23.36 0.57 4.89
C THR A 16 -22.82 0.45 6.31
N ALA A 17 -23.61 0.80 7.34
CA ALA A 17 -23.19 0.61 8.73
C ALA A 17 -23.01 -0.87 9.10
N ALA A 18 -23.94 -1.75 8.69
CA ALA A 18 -23.87 -3.19 8.98
C ALA A 18 -22.72 -3.91 8.23
N THR A 19 -22.40 -3.47 7.00
CA THR A 19 -21.25 -3.99 6.24
C THR A 19 -19.92 -3.49 6.77
N VAL A 20 -19.85 -2.27 7.31
CA VAL A 20 -18.67 -1.75 8.02
C VAL A 20 -18.44 -2.51 9.33
N ASP A 21 -19.49 -2.85 10.10
CA ASP A 21 -19.35 -3.60 11.35
C ASP A 21 -18.99 -5.08 11.13
N ALA A 22 -19.58 -5.73 10.12
CA ALA A 22 -19.23 -7.09 9.72
C ALA A 22 -17.81 -7.18 9.13
N SER A 23 -17.38 -6.15 8.37
CA SER A 23 -16.01 -6.10 7.87
C SER A 23 -15.00 -5.86 8.99
N ARG A 24 -15.29 -4.97 9.96
CA ARG A 24 -14.46 -4.78 11.16
C ARG A 24 -14.30 -6.06 11.97
N SER A 25 -15.38 -6.77 12.27
CA SER A 25 -15.30 -8.06 12.99
C SER A 25 -14.47 -9.09 12.22
N SER A 26 -14.57 -9.13 10.88
CA SER A 26 -13.73 -10.00 10.03
C SER A 26 -12.26 -9.57 9.97
N LEU A 27 -11.96 -8.27 10.05
CA LEU A 27 -10.61 -7.71 10.04
C LEU A 27 -9.87 -8.02 11.34
N TYR A 28 -10.52 -7.85 12.49
CA TYR A 28 -9.96 -8.23 13.79
C TYR A 28 -9.73 -9.74 13.88
N ALA A 29 -10.63 -10.56 13.31
CA ALA A 29 -10.43 -12.00 13.22
C ALA A 29 -9.19 -12.36 12.39
N PHE A 30 -8.97 -11.69 11.25
CA PHE A 30 -7.76 -11.91 10.44
C PHE A 30 -6.49 -11.48 11.16
N LYS A 31 -6.48 -10.31 11.82
CA LYS A 31 -5.33 -9.85 12.61
C LYS A 31 -5.00 -10.84 13.73
N LYS A 32 -6.02 -11.33 14.44
CA LYS A 32 -5.85 -12.37 15.46
C LYS A 32 -5.20 -13.64 14.87
N GLN A 33 -5.68 -14.13 13.72
CA GLN A 33 -5.07 -15.28 13.05
C GLN A 33 -3.60 -15.02 12.69
N LEU A 34 -3.27 -13.82 12.23
CA LEU A 34 -1.91 -13.43 11.88
C LEU A 34 -0.98 -13.39 13.10
N ASP A 35 -1.47 -12.86 14.23
CA ASP A 35 -0.73 -12.83 15.49
C ASP A 35 -0.52 -14.24 16.05
N GLU A 36 -1.54 -15.08 16.00
CA GLU A 36 -1.44 -16.50 16.39
C GLU A 36 -0.44 -17.24 15.50
N PHE A 37 -0.42 -16.96 14.20
CA PHE A 37 0.56 -17.53 13.26
C PHE A 37 1.99 -17.10 13.60
N LEU A 38 2.21 -15.81 13.89
CA LEU A 38 3.51 -15.30 14.34
C LEU A 38 3.93 -15.93 15.66
N TYR A 39 3.00 -16.09 16.60
CA TYR A 39 3.23 -16.77 17.87
C TYR A 39 3.60 -18.24 17.67
N PHE A 40 2.88 -18.98 16.81
CA PHE A 40 3.23 -20.35 16.45
C PHE A 40 4.69 -20.47 15.96
N HIS A 41 5.15 -19.51 15.16
CA HIS A 41 6.50 -19.51 14.64
C HIS A 41 7.57 -18.98 15.61
N SER A 42 7.19 -18.20 16.63
CA SER A 42 8.11 -17.73 17.67
C SER A 42 8.44 -18.81 18.71
N LEU A 43 7.56 -19.79 18.89
CA LEU A 43 7.79 -20.92 19.79
C LEU A 43 8.96 -21.81 19.32
N SER A 44 9.69 -22.37 20.28
CA SER A 44 10.72 -23.37 19.98
C SER A 44 10.10 -24.67 19.46
N SER A 45 10.90 -25.49 18.76
CA SER A 45 10.45 -26.79 18.24
C SER A 45 9.92 -27.75 19.32
N GLN A 46 10.36 -27.58 20.57
CA GLN A 46 9.90 -28.37 21.72
C GLN A 46 8.48 -27.97 22.14
N TRP A 47 8.16 -26.67 22.14
CA TRP A 47 6.87 -26.16 22.60
C TRP A 47 5.75 -26.28 21.57
N LYS A 48 6.06 -26.24 20.26
CA LYS A 48 5.02 -26.31 19.20
C LYS A 48 4.12 -27.56 19.33
N PRO A 49 4.66 -28.79 19.48
CA PRO A 49 3.82 -29.98 19.64
C PRO A 49 3.08 -30.00 20.98
N ALA A 50 3.64 -29.41 22.04
CA ALA A 50 2.95 -29.31 23.32
C ALA A 50 1.71 -28.43 23.17
N VAL A 51 1.87 -27.20 22.65
CA VAL A 51 0.81 -26.18 22.57
C VAL A 51 -0.31 -26.56 21.63
N TYR A 52 0.02 -27.11 20.46
CA TYR A 52 -0.94 -27.25 19.35
C TYR A 52 -1.50 -28.66 19.16
N ARG A 53 -1.25 -29.61 20.09
CA ARG A 53 -1.84 -30.96 20.05
C ARG A 53 -2.82 -31.14 21.20
N LYS A 54 -4.08 -31.43 20.86
CA LYS A 54 -5.18 -31.61 21.84
C LYS A 54 -4.84 -32.59 22.97
N ARG A 55 -4.12 -33.67 22.66
CA ARG A 55 -3.70 -34.70 23.65
C ARG A 55 -2.75 -34.20 24.75
N ASN A 56 -2.13 -33.04 24.58
CA ASN A 56 -1.17 -32.47 25.53
C ASN A 56 -1.78 -31.36 26.40
N ALA A 57 -3.09 -31.10 26.28
CA ALA A 57 -3.74 -29.98 26.93
C ALA A 57 -3.67 -30.05 28.47
N ASP A 58 -3.96 -31.23 29.04
CA ASP A 58 -3.94 -31.42 30.50
C ASP A 58 -2.54 -31.24 31.07
N MET A 59 -1.52 -31.79 30.38
CA MET A 59 -0.11 -31.66 30.74
C MET A 59 0.32 -30.18 30.78
N LEU A 60 0.00 -29.41 29.74
CA LEU A 60 0.36 -27.99 29.66
C LEU A 60 -0.27 -27.16 30.77
N THR A 61 -1.55 -27.42 31.06
CA THR A 61 -2.28 -26.70 32.11
C THR A 61 -1.66 -26.95 33.49
N SER A 62 -1.08 -28.14 33.71
CA SER A 62 -0.39 -28.49 34.96
C SER A 62 1.04 -27.93 35.08
N LEU A 63 1.72 -27.71 33.94
CA LEU A 63 3.12 -27.28 33.88
C LEU A 63 3.33 -25.82 34.27
N ASN A 64 2.30 -24.96 34.17
CA ASN A 64 2.38 -23.51 34.39
C ASN A 64 3.59 -22.85 33.71
N ALA A 65 3.96 -23.36 32.53
CA ALA A 65 5.14 -22.90 31.82
C ALA A 65 4.93 -21.49 31.24
N LEU A 66 6.00 -20.71 31.21
CA LEU A 66 6.02 -19.37 30.63
C LEU A 66 6.87 -19.34 29.36
N ASP A 67 6.46 -18.54 28.39
CA ASP A 67 7.26 -18.30 27.19
C ASP A 67 8.39 -17.28 27.44
N LYS A 68 9.16 -16.97 26.39
CA LYS A 68 10.28 -16.01 26.45
C LYS A 68 9.84 -14.59 26.84
N ASN A 69 8.56 -14.28 26.72
CA ASN A 69 7.96 -12.99 27.03
C ASN A 69 7.15 -13.06 28.35
N HIS A 70 7.35 -14.10 29.16
CA HIS A 70 6.64 -14.36 30.41
C HIS A 70 5.13 -14.55 30.27
N HIS A 71 4.64 -14.92 29.09
CA HIS A 71 3.24 -15.27 28.92
C HIS A 71 3.00 -16.76 29.22
N PRO A 72 1.86 -17.10 29.86
CA PRO A 72 1.47 -18.49 30.07
C PRO A 72 1.37 -19.26 28.75
N ILE A 73 2.07 -20.39 28.70
CA ILE A 73 1.98 -21.34 27.59
C ILE A 73 0.71 -22.19 27.80
N VAL A 74 -0.36 -21.79 27.16
CA VAL A 74 -1.66 -22.48 27.21
C VAL A 74 -1.90 -23.33 25.96
N PRO A 75 -2.73 -24.39 26.03
CA PRO A 75 -3.17 -25.13 24.86
C PRO A 75 -3.87 -24.22 23.85
N ARG A 76 -3.56 -24.37 22.56
CA ARG A 76 -4.14 -23.58 21.46
C ARG A 76 -4.46 -24.44 20.25
N GLU A 77 -5.39 -23.99 19.42
CA GLU A 77 -5.62 -24.61 18.11
C GLU A 77 -4.62 -24.06 17.08
N TYR A 78 -4.26 -24.89 16.09
CA TYR A 78 -3.33 -24.47 15.05
C TYR A 78 -3.98 -23.38 14.17
N PRO A 79 -3.38 -22.18 14.05
CA PRO A 79 -4.04 -21.04 13.41
C PRO A 79 -4.16 -21.14 11.89
N GLY A 80 -3.48 -22.12 11.26
CA GLY A 80 -3.34 -22.19 9.81
C GLY A 80 -2.42 -21.11 9.25
N ILE A 81 -2.17 -21.15 7.94
CA ILE A 81 -1.39 -20.11 7.24
C ILE A 81 -2.35 -18.97 6.87
N PRO A 82 -2.11 -17.73 7.33
CA PRO A 82 -2.95 -16.59 6.96
C PRO A 82 -2.93 -16.35 5.44
N SER A 83 -4.02 -15.83 4.88
CA SER A 83 -4.10 -15.54 3.45
C SER A 83 -3.37 -14.24 3.09
N LYS A 84 -2.49 -14.28 2.08
CA LYS A 84 -1.81 -13.09 1.54
C LYS A 84 -2.80 -12.06 0.98
N LYS A 85 -3.82 -12.51 0.25
CA LYS A 85 -4.89 -11.65 -0.27
C LYS A 85 -5.64 -10.94 0.86
N LYS A 86 -5.96 -11.66 1.94
CA LYS A 86 -6.57 -11.05 3.12
C LYS A 86 -5.63 -10.07 3.80
N LEU A 87 -4.32 -10.29 3.82
CA LEU A 87 -3.35 -9.32 4.35
C LEU A 87 -3.30 -8.04 3.51
N VAL A 88 -3.24 -8.15 2.18
CA VAL A 88 -3.29 -6.97 1.30
C VAL A 88 -4.57 -6.18 1.55
N LYS A 89 -5.72 -6.85 1.59
CA LYS A 89 -7.01 -6.22 1.90
C LYS A 89 -7.05 -5.63 3.32
N PHE A 90 -6.44 -6.29 4.30
CA PHE A 90 -6.33 -5.77 5.66
C PHE A 90 -5.54 -4.45 5.67
N ILE A 91 -4.41 -4.40 4.97
CA ILE A 91 -3.58 -3.19 4.86
C ILE A 91 -4.32 -2.08 4.11
N SER A 92 -5.06 -2.40 3.04
CA SER A 92 -5.81 -1.38 2.29
C SER A 92 -6.94 -0.74 3.11
N LEU A 93 -7.50 -1.48 4.07
CA LEU A 93 -8.59 -1.04 4.94
C LEU A 93 -8.15 -0.33 6.22
N LEU A 94 -6.86 -0.13 6.45
CA LEU A 94 -6.39 0.67 7.58
C LEU A 94 -6.96 2.09 7.49
N VAL A 95 -7.33 2.65 8.63
CA VAL A 95 -7.95 3.98 8.72
C VAL A 95 -7.05 4.95 9.48
N ASN A 96 -6.20 4.44 10.38
CA ASN A 96 -5.37 5.29 11.24
C ASN A 96 -3.88 5.14 10.93
N PRO A 97 -3.10 6.24 11.00
CA PRO A 97 -1.65 6.19 10.78
C PRO A 97 -0.92 5.34 11.81
N GLU A 98 -1.42 5.22 13.04
CA GLU A 98 -0.82 4.37 14.07
C GLU A 98 -0.89 2.88 13.74
N GLU A 99 -1.92 2.45 13.00
CA GLU A 99 -2.08 1.05 12.58
C GLU A 99 -0.97 0.62 11.62
N ILE A 100 -0.38 1.55 10.87
CA ILE A 100 0.78 1.28 10.02
C ILE A 100 1.98 0.84 10.86
N SER A 101 2.19 1.44 12.03
CA SER A 101 3.26 1.04 12.95
C SER A 101 3.03 -0.38 13.49
N LEU A 102 1.78 -0.74 13.79
CA LEU A 102 1.42 -2.10 14.20
C LEU A 102 1.63 -3.10 13.07
N ILE A 103 1.29 -2.72 11.83
CA ILE A 103 1.56 -3.56 10.66
C ILE A 103 3.05 -3.71 10.41
N ARG A 104 3.84 -2.67 10.59
CA ARG A 104 5.31 -2.76 10.49
C ARG A 104 5.87 -3.82 11.45
N GLN A 105 5.44 -3.81 12.72
CA GLN A 105 5.84 -4.84 13.70
C GLN A 105 5.41 -6.25 13.27
N THR A 106 4.22 -6.36 12.69
CA THR A 106 3.70 -7.63 12.15
C THR A 106 4.56 -8.12 10.99
N LEU A 107 4.94 -7.23 10.07
CA LEU A 107 5.82 -7.54 8.94
C LEU A 107 7.23 -7.94 9.43
N ASP A 108 7.80 -7.24 10.42
CA ASP A 108 9.06 -7.63 11.08
C ASP A 108 9.01 -9.07 11.61
N GLY A 109 7.89 -9.46 12.23
CA GLY A 109 7.63 -10.84 12.64
C GLY A 109 7.67 -11.80 11.45
N LEU A 110 6.98 -11.48 10.35
CA LEU A 110 6.91 -12.30 9.15
C LEU A 110 8.27 -12.47 8.46
N PHE A 111 9.12 -11.43 8.47
CA PHE A 111 10.51 -11.55 8.01
C PHE A 111 11.29 -12.56 8.85
N LYS A 112 11.14 -12.53 10.18
CA LYS A 112 11.81 -13.49 11.09
C LYS A 112 11.29 -14.92 10.94
N VAL A 113 10.00 -15.11 10.64
CA VAL A 113 9.43 -16.44 10.37
C VAL A 113 10.12 -17.12 9.20
N ARG A 114 10.46 -16.35 8.14
CA ARG A 114 11.14 -16.86 6.95
C ARG A 114 12.57 -17.33 7.21
N LEU A 115 13.23 -16.79 8.25
CA LEU A 115 14.59 -17.16 8.67
C LEU A 115 14.66 -18.51 9.43
N SER A 116 13.52 -19.06 9.84
CA SER A 116 13.44 -20.32 10.60
C SER A 116 13.52 -21.54 9.67
N LYS A 117 14.75 -21.99 9.35
CA LYS A 117 15.17 -23.32 8.83
C LYS A 117 14.54 -23.87 7.54
N ASP A 118 13.42 -23.37 7.06
CA ASP A 118 12.72 -23.84 5.88
C ASP A 118 12.69 -22.73 4.82
N LYS A 119 13.71 -22.70 3.95
CA LYS A 119 13.88 -21.73 2.85
C LYS A 119 12.68 -21.63 1.88
N LYS A 120 11.66 -22.47 2.05
CA LYS A 120 10.48 -22.59 1.18
C LYS A 120 9.33 -21.65 1.55
N LEU A 121 9.26 -21.11 2.77
CA LEU A 121 8.12 -20.27 3.17
C LEU A 121 8.34 -18.77 2.82
N LYS A 122 8.26 -18.41 1.54
CA LYS A 122 8.25 -16.99 1.11
C LYS A 122 6.84 -16.40 1.29
N TYR A 123 6.51 -16.00 2.51
CA TYR A 123 5.20 -15.43 2.81
C TYR A 123 5.03 -14.02 2.23
N LEU A 124 6.02 -13.14 2.44
CA LEU A 124 5.97 -11.77 1.92
C LEU A 124 6.26 -11.74 0.41
N ASP A 125 5.36 -11.12 -0.34
CA ASP A 125 5.44 -10.91 -1.77
C ASP A 125 5.42 -9.41 -2.11
N PRO A 126 5.76 -9.03 -3.35
CA PRO A 126 5.75 -7.64 -3.77
C PRO A 126 4.43 -6.92 -3.54
N SER A 127 3.29 -7.60 -3.73
CA SER A 127 1.96 -6.99 -3.60
C SER A 127 1.67 -6.53 -2.17
N ILE A 128 2.06 -7.31 -1.16
CA ILE A 128 1.91 -6.92 0.27
C ILE A 128 2.71 -5.65 0.56
N LEU A 129 3.95 -5.59 0.10
CA LEU A 129 4.84 -4.46 0.36
C LEU A 129 4.43 -3.20 -0.42
N ASN A 130 3.99 -3.37 -1.66
CA ASN A 130 3.45 -2.27 -2.45
C ASN A 130 2.22 -1.68 -1.75
N GLN A 131 1.28 -2.52 -1.32
CA GLN A 131 0.11 -2.06 -0.58
C GLN A 131 0.49 -1.35 0.73
N PHE A 132 1.48 -1.87 1.46
CA PHE A 132 1.98 -1.23 2.68
C PHE A 132 2.60 0.15 2.41
N LEU A 133 3.42 0.28 1.36
CA LEU A 133 4.04 1.55 0.98
C LEU A 133 3.00 2.55 0.48
N TYR A 134 2.05 2.13 -0.37
CA TYR A 134 0.95 2.96 -0.84
C TYR A 134 0.08 3.43 0.31
N LYS A 135 -0.26 2.54 1.25
CA LYS A 135 -1.05 2.93 2.41
C LYS A 135 -0.30 3.89 3.33
N SER A 136 1.00 3.67 3.52
CA SER A 136 1.85 4.60 4.27
C SER A 136 1.84 5.99 3.65
N PHE A 137 1.94 6.07 2.32
CA PHE A 137 1.90 7.33 1.57
C PHE A 137 0.51 8.01 1.56
N GLN A 138 -0.56 7.20 1.51
CA GLN A 138 -1.94 7.67 1.62
C GLN A 138 -2.16 8.46 2.91
N PHE A 139 -1.55 8.04 4.02
CA PHE A 139 -1.60 8.80 5.27
C PHE A 139 -0.66 10.01 5.22
N ASN A 140 0.66 9.79 5.12
CA ASN A 140 1.64 10.86 5.16
C ASN A 140 2.96 10.45 4.48
N HIS A 141 3.57 11.36 3.71
CA HIS A 141 4.89 11.18 3.11
C HIS A 141 6.01 10.87 4.12
N ASP A 142 5.93 11.37 5.36
CA ASP A 142 6.90 11.07 6.42
C ASP A 142 6.81 9.61 6.88
N ILE A 143 5.59 9.09 7.02
CA ILE A 143 5.34 7.69 7.37
C ILE A 143 5.87 6.78 6.26
N TYR A 144 5.58 7.12 5.00
CA TYR A 144 6.14 6.45 3.84
C TYR A 144 7.68 6.42 3.87
N THR A 145 8.32 7.57 4.08
CA THR A 145 9.79 7.68 4.07
C THR A 145 10.41 6.82 5.19
N LYS A 146 9.86 6.89 6.41
CA LYS A 146 10.31 6.05 7.53
C LYS A 146 10.17 4.56 7.24
N ASN A 147 9.07 4.16 6.62
CA ASN A 147 8.81 2.77 6.27
C ASN A 147 9.66 2.27 5.10
N LEU A 148 9.97 3.14 4.13
CA LEU A 148 10.88 2.83 3.04
C LEU A 148 12.30 2.58 3.55
N ILE A 149 12.81 3.45 4.43
CA ILE A 149 14.12 3.28 5.08
C ILE A 149 14.16 1.98 5.88
N TRP A 150 13.10 1.67 6.63
CA TRP A 150 13.01 0.41 7.36
C TRP A 150 13.06 -0.82 6.44
N LEU A 151 12.33 -0.82 5.32
CA LEU A 151 12.41 -1.91 4.33
C LEU A 151 13.81 -2.04 3.71
N ASP A 152 14.60 -0.96 3.70
CA ASP A 152 16.00 -1.01 3.25
C ASP A 152 16.90 -1.81 4.19
N GLN A 153 16.65 -1.69 5.50
CA GLN A 153 17.45 -2.29 6.58
C GLN A 153 17.26 -3.80 6.72
N ILE A 154 16.35 -4.39 5.95
CA ILE A 154 16.11 -5.83 5.93
C ILE A 154 17.30 -6.53 5.26
N ASP A 155 17.72 -7.66 5.82
CA ASP A 155 18.89 -8.43 5.36
C ASP A 155 18.86 -8.60 3.82
N PRO A 156 19.96 -8.29 3.10
CA PRO A 156 20.02 -8.46 1.65
C PRO A 156 19.70 -9.88 1.16
N ASN A 157 20.00 -10.91 1.95
CA ASN A 157 19.65 -12.30 1.63
C ASN A 157 18.14 -12.57 1.78
N ASP A 158 17.48 -11.78 2.61
CA ASP A 158 16.03 -11.77 2.78
C ASP A 158 15.33 -10.80 1.84
N SER A 159 16.11 -10.03 1.07
CA SER A 159 15.67 -8.93 0.24
C SER A 159 14.38 -9.27 -0.49
N VAL A 160 13.36 -8.50 -0.14
CA VAL A 160 12.06 -8.49 -0.79
C VAL A 160 12.03 -7.51 -1.96
N TRP A 161 13.14 -6.80 -2.19
CA TRP A 161 13.28 -5.88 -3.30
C TRP A 161 13.23 -6.66 -4.61
N SER A 162 12.30 -6.22 -5.44
CA SER A 162 12.07 -6.75 -6.77
C SER A 162 11.74 -5.58 -7.69
N VAL A 163 11.82 -5.83 -9.00
CA VAL A 163 11.39 -4.88 -10.03
C VAL A 163 10.03 -4.25 -9.69
N LYS A 164 9.04 -5.05 -9.28
CA LYS A 164 7.68 -4.59 -8.95
C LYS A 164 7.61 -3.65 -7.74
N ASN A 165 8.47 -3.85 -6.75
CA ASN A 165 8.51 -2.98 -5.58
C ASN A 165 9.23 -1.68 -5.88
N THR A 166 10.30 -1.76 -6.67
CA THR A 166 11.02 -0.57 -7.14
C THR A 166 10.14 0.29 -8.06
N GLU A 167 9.33 -0.32 -8.93
CA GLU A 167 8.34 0.38 -9.75
C GLU A 167 7.30 1.11 -8.87
N ALA A 168 6.87 0.51 -7.74
CA ALA A 168 5.96 1.16 -6.80
C ALA A 168 6.62 2.32 -6.05
N VAL A 169 7.87 2.17 -5.65
CA VAL A 169 8.67 3.25 -5.06
C VAL A 169 8.86 4.38 -6.07
N ALA A 170 9.12 4.07 -7.34
CA ALA A 170 9.19 5.07 -8.41
C ALA A 170 7.88 5.84 -8.52
N PHE A 171 6.76 5.14 -8.59
CA PHE A 171 5.44 5.77 -8.61
C PHE A 171 5.19 6.71 -7.43
N VAL A 172 5.42 6.27 -6.19
CA VAL A 172 5.19 7.13 -5.02
C VAL A 172 6.10 8.36 -5.06
N ASN A 173 7.37 8.21 -5.41
CA ASN A 173 8.29 9.34 -5.52
C ASN A 173 7.91 10.29 -6.67
N ALA A 174 7.33 9.80 -7.77
CA ALA A 174 6.82 10.66 -8.83
C ALA A 174 5.70 11.58 -8.32
N TYR A 175 4.84 11.07 -7.45
CA TYR A 175 3.83 11.88 -6.77
C TYR A 175 4.43 12.88 -5.79
N LEU A 176 5.54 12.57 -5.11
CA LEU A 176 6.21 13.56 -4.27
C LEU A 176 6.60 14.81 -5.05
N VAL A 177 7.00 14.68 -6.32
CA VAL A 177 7.28 15.82 -7.20
C VAL A 177 6.02 16.67 -7.39
N LYS A 178 4.86 16.04 -7.60
CA LYS A 178 3.57 16.72 -7.72
C LYS A 178 3.14 17.45 -6.44
N ILE A 179 3.28 16.80 -5.28
CA ILE A 179 2.64 17.26 -4.04
C ILE A 179 3.55 18.07 -3.12
N ILE A 180 4.88 17.97 -3.25
CA ILE A 180 5.84 18.71 -2.42
C ILE A 180 6.55 19.72 -3.32
N PRO A 181 6.23 21.04 -3.23
CA PRO A 181 6.81 22.06 -4.10
C PRO A 181 8.35 22.15 -4.09
N LYS A 182 8.99 21.65 -3.03
CA LYS A 182 10.46 21.62 -2.88
C LYS A 182 11.09 20.33 -3.38
N TYR A 183 10.29 19.32 -3.74
CA TYR A 183 10.78 18.02 -4.16
C TYR A 183 10.95 17.98 -5.67
N THR A 184 12.19 18.03 -6.14
CA THR A 184 12.48 18.17 -7.57
C THR A 184 12.59 16.82 -8.28
N TYR A 185 12.43 16.84 -9.59
CA TYR A 185 12.65 15.66 -10.43
C TYR A 185 14.11 15.14 -10.36
N ALA A 186 15.09 16.04 -10.15
CA ALA A 186 16.47 15.63 -9.90
C ALA A 186 16.58 14.77 -8.62
N GLN A 187 15.91 15.17 -7.53
CA GLN A 187 15.87 14.40 -6.28
C GLN A 187 15.12 13.07 -6.46
N TYR A 188 14.05 13.05 -7.26
CA TYR A 188 13.38 11.81 -7.69
C TYR A 188 14.36 10.82 -8.31
N ASN A 189 15.16 11.24 -9.29
CA ASN A 189 16.13 10.37 -9.97
C ASN A 189 17.26 9.91 -9.05
N GLU A 190 17.81 10.82 -8.25
CA GLU A 190 18.89 10.51 -7.31
C GLU A 190 18.44 9.40 -6.33
N LYS A 191 17.27 9.56 -5.72
CA LYS A 191 16.73 8.57 -4.79
C LYS A 191 16.43 7.22 -5.45
N LEU A 192 15.96 7.23 -6.70
CA LEU A 192 15.62 5.98 -7.39
C LEU A 192 16.82 5.21 -7.91
N THR A 193 17.93 5.88 -8.21
CA THR A 193 19.16 5.23 -8.72
C THR A 193 19.61 4.09 -7.80
N TYR A 194 19.52 4.30 -6.48
CA TYR A 194 19.83 3.27 -5.49
C TYR A 194 18.92 2.05 -5.62
N TRP A 195 17.59 2.25 -5.67
CA TRP A 195 16.61 1.17 -5.73
C TRP A 195 16.60 0.43 -7.07
N ILE A 196 16.86 1.13 -8.18
CA ILE A 196 17.04 0.54 -9.51
C ILE A 196 18.20 -0.45 -9.47
N LYS A 197 19.36 -0.01 -8.95
CA LYS A 197 20.54 -0.86 -8.81
C LYS A 197 20.29 -2.05 -7.88
N LYS A 198 19.62 -1.81 -6.75
CA LYS A 198 19.32 -2.85 -5.75
C LYS A 198 18.39 -3.95 -6.31
N ALA A 199 17.40 -3.57 -7.10
CA ALA A 199 16.46 -4.51 -7.71
C ALA A 199 16.90 -5.05 -9.08
N GLN A 200 18.06 -4.63 -9.59
CA GLN A 200 18.52 -4.91 -10.96
C GLN A 200 17.46 -4.56 -12.02
N LEU A 201 16.74 -3.46 -11.78
CA LEU A 201 15.75 -2.94 -12.72
C LEU A 201 16.49 -2.35 -13.92
N ASP A 202 16.07 -2.75 -15.12
CA ASP A 202 16.50 -2.10 -16.37
C ASP A 202 15.48 -1.00 -16.76
N PRO A 203 15.85 0.29 -16.65
CA PRO A 203 14.98 1.40 -17.02
C PRO A 203 14.53 1.37 -18.49
N GLN A 204 15.31 0.78 -19.40
CA GLN A 204 14.97 0.77 -20.83
C GLN A 204 13.85 -0.22 -21.16
N HIS A 205 13.62 -1.21 -20.30
CA HIS A 205 12.66 -2.29 -20.54
C HIS A 205 11.48 -2.31 -19.56
N SER A 206 11.47 -1.43 -18.55
CA SER A 206 10.35 -1.33 -17.60
C SER A 206 9.32 -0.30 -18.05
N ILE A 207 8.14 -0.78 -18.44
CA ILE A 207 6.98 0.06 -18.79
C ILE A 207 6.58 0.95 -17.61
N LEU A 208 6.43 0.36 -16.41
CA LEU A 208 5.90 1.07 -15.25
C LEU A 208 6.88 2.10 -14.69
N TYR A 209 8.18 1.82 -14.77
CA TYR A 209 9.19 2.81 -14.41
C TYR A 209 9.14 4.02 -15.35
N ASN A 210 9.11 3.81 -16.68
CA ASN A 210 9.03 4.92 -17.62
C ASN A 210 7.72 5.71 -17.46
N ALA A 211 6.61 5.04 -17.17
CA ALA A 211 5.34 5.71 -16.85
C ALA A 211 5.46 6.58 -15.57
N ALA A 212 6.09 6.08 -14.50
CA ALA A 212 6.34 6.87 -13.29
C ALA A 212 7.24 8.09 -13.57
N SER A 213 8.29 7.92 -14.36
CA SER A 213 9.19 9.02 -14.73
C SER A 213 8.50 10.07 -15.61
N LEU A 214 7.56 9.68 -16.48
CA LEU A 214 6.73 10.64 -17.22
C LEU A 214 5.79 11.43 -16.32
N ILE A 215 5.17 10.77 -15.34
CA ILE A 215 4.36 11.46 -14.32
C ILE A 215 5.23 12.50 -13.59
N ALA A 216 6.40 12.08 -13.09
CA ALA A 216 7.31 12.97 -12.39
C ALA A 216 7.77 14.15 -13.27
N GLY A 217 8.13 13.90 -14.54
CA GLY A 217 8.57 14.93 -15.47
C GLY A 217 7.46 15.89 -15.90
N THR A 218 6.19 15.44 -15.89
CA THR A 218 5.02 16.32 -16.15
C THR A 218 4.84 17.38 -15.07
N TYR A 219 5.23 17.05 -13.83
CA TYR A 219 5.12 17.94 -12.68
C TYR A 219 6.46 18.58 -12.28
N GLY A 220 7.54 18.36 -13.05
CA GLY A 220 8.85 18.96 -12.82
C GLY A 220 9.01 20.32 -13.50
N ASP A 221 9.81 21.20 -12.91
CA ASP A 221 9.97 22.60 -13.32
C ASP A 221 11.26 22.89 -14.11
N SER A 222 12.12 21.90 -14.36
CA SER A 222 13.49 22.14 -14.84
C SER A 222 13.77 21.67 -16.27
N LYS A 223 14.74 22.31 -16.94
CA LYS A 223 15.18 21.95 -18.30
C LYS A 223 15.78 20.54 -18.38
N THR A 224 16.45 20.08 -17.31
CA THR A 224 16.92 18.70 -17.16
C THR A 224 15.78 17.69 -17.05
N ASP A 225 14.59 18.13 -16.60
CA ASP A 225 13.40 17.28 -16.50
C ASP A 225 12.86 16.98 -17.90
N LEU A 226 13.00 17.93 -18.84
CA LEU A 226 12.54 17.77 -20.22
C LEU A 226 13.33 16.69 -20.99
N GLU A 227 14.66 16.63 -20.83
CA GLU A 227 15.48 15.59 -21.50
C GLU A 227 15.15 14.19 -20.98
N ALA A 228 14.99 14.07 -19.66
CA ALA A 228 14.64 12.82 -19.03
C ALA A 228 13.19 12.41 -19.35
N PHE A 229 12.26 13.38 -19.40
CA PHE A 229 10.90 13.19 -19.88
C PHE A 229 10.89 12.65 -21.31
N ASN A 230 11.60 13.29 -22.23
CA ASN A 230 11.68 12.86 -23.63
C ASN A 230 12.27 11.45 -23.76
N THR A 231 13.26 11.11 -22.93
CA THR A 231 13.85 9.77 -22.89
C THR A 231 12.84 8.74 -22.40
N ALA A 232 12.15 9.02 -21.28
CA ALA A 232 11.10 8.13 -20.75
C ALA A 232 9.94 7.97 -21.74
N PHE A 233 9.56 9.06 -22.43
CA PHE A 233 8.52 9.06 -23.46
C PHE A 233 8.89 8.13 -24.60
N LYS A 234 10.09 8.30 -25.16
CA LYS A 234 10.59 7.47 -26.25
C LYS A 234 10.67 6.00 -25.87
N ASN A 235 11.17 5.69 -24.68
CA ASN A 235 11.24 4.30 -24.19
C ASN A 235 9.84 3.71 -24.06
N LEU A 236 8.91 4.43 -23.41
CA LEU A 236 7.56 3.94 -23.21
C LEU A 236 6.80 3.80 -24.54
N ASP A 237 6.97 4.73 -25.47
CA ASP A 237 6.40 4.66 -26.81
C ASP A 237 6.87 3.42 -27.56
N ASN A 238 8.17 3.14 -27.56
CA ASN A 238 8.73 1.95 -28.20
C ASN A 238 8.20 0.66 -27.55
N LEU A 239 8.27 0.55 -26.21
CA LEU A 239 7.81 -0.63 -25.48
C LEU A 239 6.33 -0.92 -25.74
N THR A 240 5.49 0.12 -25.79
CA THR A 240 4.04 -0.04 -25.92
C THR A 240 3.55 -0.25 -27.34
N ARG A 241 4.37 0.04 -28.36
CA ARG A 241 4.08 -0.39 -29.75
C ARG A 241 4.16 -1.90 -29.89
N GLU A 242 5.13 -2.51 -29.20
CA GLU A 242 5.38 -3.96 -29.29
C GLU A 242 4.54 -4.74 -28.28
N LYS A 243 4.35 -4.20 -27.08
CA LYS A 243 3.74 -4.92 -25.96
C LYS A 243 3.01 -4.01 -24.99
N VAL A 244 1.76 -4.37 -24.75
CA VAL A 244 0.90 -3.76 -23.72
C VAL A 244 0.59 -4.84 -22.68
N TYR A 245 0.37 -4.46 -21.41
CA TYR A 245 -0.15 -5.40 -20.41
C TYR A 245 -1.47 -5.99 -20.91
N GLN A 246 -1.61 -7.30 -20.70
CA GLN A 246 -2.83 -8.03 -20.99
C GLN A 246 -3.29 -8.71 -19.71
N VAL A 247 -4.59 -8.62 -19.45
CA VAL A 247 -5.22 -9.34 -18.35
C VAL A 247 -5.30 -10.81 -18.73
N LYS A 248 -4.71 -11.67 -17.90
CA LYS A 248 -4.74 -13.11 -18.09
C LYS A 248 -6.07 -13.66 -17.56
N PRO A 249 -6.67 -14.66 -18.24
CA PRO A 249 -7.88 -15.30 -17.74
C PRO A 249 -7.69 -15.83 -16.31
N ASN A 250 -8.74 -15.76 -15.49
CA ASN A 250 -8.77 -16.29 -14.12
C ASN A 250 -7.67 -15.73 -13.19
N THR A 251 -7.16 -14.53 -13.47
CA THR A 251 -6.12 -13.90 -12.65
C THR A 251 -6.75 -12.86 -11.72
N ASP A 252 -6.29 -12.84 -10.47
CA ASP A 252 -6.78 -11.91 -9.45
C ASP A 252 -6.38 -10.46 -9.76
N TYR A 253 -7.31 -9.53 -9.52
CA TYR A 253 -7.08 -8.08 -9.62
C TYR A 253 -5.82 -7.61 -8.88
N LEU A 254 -5.50 -8.20 -7.72
CA LEU A 254 -4.32 -7.82 -6.93
C LEU A 254 -2.98 -7.99 -7.66
N GLN A 255 -2.94 -8.78 -8.73
CA GLN A 255 -1.75 -8.90 -9.57
C GLN A 255 -1.56 -7.70 -10.51
N TYR A 256 -2.65 -6.98 -10.78
CA TYR A 256 -2.71 -5.84 -11.69
C TYR A 256 -2.87 -4.49 -10.98
N ASP A 257 -3.32 -4.44 -9.72
CA ASP A 257 -3.53 -3.19 -8.97
C ASP A 257 -2.34 -2.22 -9.07
N HIS A 258 -1.12 -2.74 -8.89
CA HIS A 258 0.11 -1.95 -9.02
C HIS A 258 0.25 -1.29 -10.40
N ALA A 259 0.13 -2.07 -11.48
CA ALA A 259 0.26 -1.57 -12.85
C ALA A 259 -0.90 -0.62 -13.20
N TYR A 260 -2.11 -0.99 -12.80
CA TYR A 260 -3.32 -0.20 -13.00
C TYR A 260 -3.23 1.16 -12.30
N SER A 261 -2.72 1.21 -11.07
CA SER A 261 -2.50 2.44 -10.32
C SER A 261 -1.55 3.40 -11.03
N ILE A 262 -0.41 2.89 -11.51
CA ILE A 262 0.59 3.71 -12.23
C ILE A 262 0.03 4.24 -13.55
N LEU A 263 -0.62 3.38 -14.33
CA LEU A 263 -1.14 3.77 -15.64
C LEU A 263 -2.35 4.71 -15.51
N SER A 264 -3.18 4.52 -14.48
CA SER A 264 -4.30 5.44 -14.19
C SER A 264 -3.80 6.83 -13.81
N ALA A 265 -2.67 6.91 -13.11
CA ALA A 265 -1.99 8.16 -12.85
C ALA A 265 -1.39 8.81 -14.09
N LEU A 266 -0.83 8.02 -15.01
CA LEU A 266 -0.36 8.52 -16.29
C LEU A 266 -1.51 9.13 -17.10
N LYS A 267 -2.71 8.52 -17.02
CA LYS A 267 -3.93 9.07 -17.62
C LYS A 267 -4.29 10.45 -17.05
N GLU A 268 -4.17 10.66 -15.74
CA GLU A 268 -4.34 11.99 -15.14
C GLU A 268 -3.26 12.97 -15.63
N ALA A 269 -1.99 12.56 -15.65
CA ALA A 269 -0.91 13.40 -16.14
C ALA A 269 -1.13 13.84 -17.61
N ALA A 270 -1.76 13.00 -18.43
CA ALA A 270 -2.13 13.34 -19.81
C ALA A 270 -3.20 14.45 -19.91
N GLU A 271 -3.94 14.72 -18.84
CA GLU A 271 -4.85 15.87 -18.79
C GLU A 271 -4.07 17.18 -18.80
N VAL A 272 -2.91 17.20 -18.15
CA VAL A 272 -1.97 18.34 -18.07
C VAL A 272 -1.08 18.40 -19.32
N ASN A 273 -0.47 17.28 -19.71
CA ASN A 273 0.38 17.19 -20.90
C ASN A 273 -0.26 16.32 -21.99
N LYS A 274 -0.86 16.97 -23.00
CA LYS A 274 -1.58 16.30 -24.10
C LYS A 274 -0.70 15.39 -24.97
N GLU A 275 0.61 15.56 -24.97
CA GLU A 275 1.53 14.68 -25.72
C GLU A 275 1.48 13.23 -25.23
N LEU A 276 1.04 13.00 -23.98
CA LEU A 276 0.89 11.67 -23.39
C LEU A 276 -0.35 10.91 -23.88
N GLN A 277 -1.30 11.58 -24.52
CA GLN A 277 -2.59 10.98 -24.90
C GLN A 277 -2.45 9.73 -25.79
N PRO A 278 -1.60 9.69 -26.83
CA PRO A 278 -1.43 8.49 -27.66
C PRO A 278 -0.87 7.28 -26.89
N LEU A 279 -0.14 7.51 -25.79
CA LEU A 279 0.29 6.43 -24.89
C LEU A 279 -0.93 5.91 -24.13
N VAL A 280 -1.70 6.80 -23.50
CA VAL A 280 -2.90 6.46 -22.73
C VAL A 280 -3.93 5.69 -23.58
N ASP A 281 -4.14 6.10 -24.84
CA ASP A 281 -5.10 5.46 -25.74
C ASP A 281 -4.74 4.00 -26.03
N ARG A 282 -3.44 3.67 -26.13
CA ARG A 282 -2.98 2.27 -26.28
C ARG A 282 -3.30 1.40 -25.07
N TRP A 283 -3.43 2.00 -23.89
CA TRP A 283 -3.77 1.32 -22.64
C TRP A 283 -5.27 1.19 -22.39
N SER A 284 -6.12 1.84 -23.21
CA SER A 284 -7.59 1.86 -23.04
C SER A 284 -8.18 0.47 -22.80
N LYS A 285 -7.82 -0.51 -23.63
CA LYS A 285 -8.27 -1.89 -23.48
C LYS A 285 -7.83 -2.51 -22.15
N PHE A 286 -6.56 -2.36 -21.77
CA PHE A 286 -6.06 -2.88 -20.49
C PHE A 286 -6.84 -2.30 -19.32
N PHE A 287 -7.10 -0.99 -19.31
CA PHE A 287 -7.92 -0.37 -18.28
C PHE A 287 -9.32 -0.99 -18.22
N THR A 288 -9.99 -1.12 -19.37
CA THR A 288 -11.33 -1.74 -19.43
C THR A 288 -11.30 -3.17 -18.91
N ASP A 289 -10.34 -4.00 -19.34
CA ASP A 289 -10.23 -5.39 -18.94
C ASP A 289 -9.98 -5.52 -17.43
N VAL A 290 -9.10 -4.71 -16.85
CA VAL A 290 -8.85 -4.70 -15.40
C VAL A 290 -10.08 -4.26 -14.62
N GLU A 291 -10.83 -3.28 -15.12
CA GLU A 291 -12.04 -2.79 -14.47
C GLU A 291 -13.13 -3.85 -14.37
N THR A 292 -13.18 -4.81 -15.30
CA THR A 292 -14.14 -5.93 -15.22
C THR A 292 -13.87 -6.91 -14.09
N ILE A 293 -12.61 -7.04 -13.65
CA ILE A 293 -12.19 -7.99 -12.59
C ILE A 293 -11.93 -7.31 -11.25
N LYS A 294 -12.04 -5.98 -11.21
CA LYS A 294 -11.75 -5.16 -10.04
C LYS A 294 -12.81 -5.35 -8.96
N ASP A 295 -12.37 -5.77 -7.78
CA ASP A 295 -13.22 -6.02 -6.61
C ASP A 295 -13.07 -4.96 -5.50
N GLN A 296 -12.14 -4.02 -5.67
CA GLN A 296 -11.87 -2.93 -4.74
C GLN A 296 -11.26 -1.72 -5.47
N PRO A 297 -11.29 -0.50 -4.89
CA PRO A 297 -10.56 0.63 -5.43
C PRO A 297 -9.07 0.31 -5.55
N SER A 298 -8.44 0.82 -6.60
CA SER A 298 -7.00 0.73 -6.77
C SER A 298 -6.27 1.52 -5.69
N SER A 299 -4.98 1.20 -5.51
CA SER A 299 -4.12 1.96 -4.60
C SER A 299 -4.08 3.46 -4.94
N TYR A 300 -4.08 3.79 -6.24
CA TYR A 300 -4.12 5.18 -6.70
C TYR A 300 -5.45 5.89 -6.43
N GLU A 301 -6.58 5.25 -6.72
CA GLU A 301 -7.90 5.86 -6.46
C GLU A 301 -8.14 6.06 -4.95
N SER A 302 -7.70 5.10 -4.14
CA SER A 302 -7.74 5.21 -2.69
C SER A 302 -6.93 6.41 -2.22
N TRP A 303 -5.75 6.62 -2.80
CA TRP A 303 -4.92 7.79 -2.52
C TRP A 303 -5.61 9.10 -2.92
N LYS A 304 -6.19 9.22 -4.11
CA LYS A 304 -6.94 10.43 -4.52
C LYS A 304 -8.11 10.72 -3.59
N ALA A 305 -8.86 9.70 -3.20
CA ALA A 305 -9.98 9.87 -2.28
C ALA A 305 -9.50 10.43 -0.92
N ALA A 306 -8.34 9.99 -0.43
CA ALA A 306 -7.74 10.53 0.78
C ALA A 306 -7.10 11.91 0.60
N GLU A 307 -6.66 12.28 -0.61
CA GLU A 307 -6.21 13.65 -0.90
C GLU A 307 -7.33 14.66 -0.66
N ALA A 308 -8.55 14.38 -1.14
CA ALA A 308 -9.70 15.24 -0.91
C ALA A 308 -10.03 15.39 0.60
N VAL A 309 -9.93 14.30 1.36
CA VAL A 309 -10.14 14.31 2.82
C VAL A 309 -9.06 15.15 3.51
N ARG A 310 -7.77 14.94 3.19
CA ARG A 310 -6.66 15.73 3.76
C ARG A 310 -6.76 17.21 3.44
N ALA A 311 -7.17 17.55 2.21
CA ALA A 311 -7.37 18.94 1.80
C ALA A 311 -8.54 19.59 2.57
N ALA A 312 -9.63 18.85 2.80
CA ALA A 312 -10.76 19.33 3.61
C ALA A 312 -10.36 19.53 5.08
N GLU A 313 -9.66 18.57 5.69
CA GLU A 313 -9.17 18.66 7.07
C GLU A 313 -8.19 19.83 7.26
N ALA A 314 -7.27 20.05 6.29
CA ALA A 314 -6.35 21.18 6.30
C ALA A 314 -7.07 22.55 6.19
N ALA A 315 -8.12 22.62 5.37
CA ALA A 315 -8.94 23.82 5.24
C ALA A 315 -9.79 24.10 6.51
N GLU A 316 -10.20 23.07 7.24
CA GLU A 316 -10.93 23.19 8.50
C GLU A 316 -10.02 23.62 9.66
N THR A 317 -8.80 23.08 9.72
CA THR A 317 -7.78 23.52 10.70
C THR A 317 -7.33 24.96 10.47
N ALA A 318 -7.11 25.37 9.21
CA ALA A 318 -6.78 26.77 8.90
C ALA A 318 -7.89 27.75 9.32
N LYS A 319 -9.17 27.38 9.16
CA LYS A 319 -10.30 28.19 9.62
C LYS A 319 -10.41 28.25 11.15
N ALA A 320 -10.04 27.18 11.85
CA ALA A 320 -10.02 27.14 13.31
C ALA A 320 -8.90 28.03 13.88
N ASP A 321 -7.73 28.07 13.22
CA ASP A 321 -6.63 28.95 13.61
C ASP A 321 -6.97 30.43 13.37
N GLU A 322 -7.60 30.78 12.23
CA GLU A 322 -8.07 32.14 11.94
C GLU A 322 -9.14 32.63 12.94
N THR A 323 -10.03 31.75 13.43
CA THR A 323 -11.03 32.12 14.45
C THR A 323 -10.45 32.19 15.87
N THR A 324 -9.29 31.59 16.11
CA THR A 324 -8.60 31.66 17.39
C THR A 324 -7.76 32.93 17.48
N GLU A 325 -7.09 33.34 16.40
CA GLU A 325 -6.39 34.62 16.33
C GLU A 325 -7.35 35.81 16.43
N SER A 326 -8.51 35.78 15.75
CA SER A 326 -9.49 36.87 15.81
C SER A 326 -10.11 37.08 17.20
N ASN A 327 -10.23 36.01 18.01
CA ASN A 327 -10.76 36.10 19.39
C ASN A 327 -9.68 36.53 20.41
N THR A 328 -8.41 36.35 20.08
CA THR A 328 -7.29 36.75 20.95
C THR A 328 -6.99 38.24 20.79
N GLU A 329 -7.11 38.80 19.58
CA GLU A 329 -7.01 40.25 19.35
C GLU A 329 -8.19 41.02 19.97
N ALA A 330 -9.41 40.50 19.87
CA ALA A 330 -10.60 41.15 20.44
C ALA A 330 -10.63 41.17 21.99
N SER A 331 -9.81 40.35 22.65
CA SER A 331 -9.69 40.32 24.12
C SER A 331 -8.52 41.15 24.66
N ALA A 332 -7.64 41.67 23.79
CA ALA A 332 -6.52 42.55 24.16
C ALA A 332 -6.88 44.05 24.10
N GLU A 333 -8.04 44.41 23.56
CA GLU A 333 -8.58 45.79 23.47
C GLU A 333 -9.64 46.13 24.55
N LYS A 334 -9.76 45.34 25.62
CA LYS A 334 -10.54 45.67 26.82
C LYS A 334 -9.65 45.68 28.05
#